data_AF-A0A838I9D8-F1
#
_entry.id   AF-A0A838I9D8-F1
#
_cell.length_a   1.000
_cell.length_b   1.000
_cell.length_c   1.000
_cell.angle_alpha   90.00
_cell.angle_beta   90.00
_cell.angle_gamma   90.00
#
_symmetry.space_group_name_H-M   'P 1'
#
loop_
_entity.id
_entity.type
_entity.pdbx_description
1 polymer ?
#
loop_
_entity_poly.entity_id
_entity_poly.type
_entity_poly.pdbx_seq_one_letter_code
_entity_poly.pdbx_strand_id
1 'polypeptide(L)'
;MGLSPARRGPDGPTVVTVACAVLIAGPLLGLPLSFLVAPGALSRFAGYLPEALTATAVLVAGVGLGTLVLGTALALLVSFCDFPGRSWIEWVLVLPLAMPGYVFTLFCLGLDVPGVRSEMGAVAVFTLVLYPYVYLLARASFLSQSRTLLEAARGLGLSRRAAIARVGLPLARPAILGGMALALREALADFGTVNLL
;
A
#
# COMPACT_ATOMS: atom_id res chain seq x y z
N MET A 1 33.66 -40.40 23.55
CA MET A 1 32.66 -39.44 24.08
C MET A 1 32.03 -38.73 22.88
N GLY A 2 31.12 -39.41 22.18
CA GLY A 2 30.50 -38.91 20.94
C GLY A 2 29.00 -38.74 21.16
N LEU A 3 28.54 -37.50 21.15
CA LEU A 3 27.11 -37.19 21.21
C LEU A 3 26.55 -37.31 19.79
N SER A 4 25.79 -38.38 19.53
CA SER A 4 24.96 -38.48 18.32
C SER A 4 23.80 -37.49 18.40
N PRO A 5 23.60 -36.59 17.41
CA PRO A 5 22.43 -35.72 17.39
C PRO A 5 21.19 -36.56 17.08
N ALA A 6 20.26 -36.62 18.04
CA ALA A 6 18.97 -37.27 17.86
C ALA A 6 18.18 -36.53 16.76
N ARG A 7 17.96 -37.20 15.62
CA ARG A 7 17.05 -36.74 14.57
C ARG A 7 15.63 -36.78 15.13
N ARG A 8 15.11 -35.64 15.60
CA ARG A 8 13.68 -35.51 15.94
C ARG A 8 12.88 -35.61 14.65
N GLY A 9 12.00 -36.62 14.55
CA GLY A 9 11.04 -36.73 13.47
C GLY A 9 10.05 -35.55 13.46
N PRO A 10 9.31 -35.34 12.37
CA PRO A 10 8.38 -34.22 12.27
C PRO A 10 7.31 -34.34 13.36
N ASP A 11 7.27 -33.33 14.22
CA ASP A 11 6.29 -33.14 15.28
C ASP A 11 4.93 -32.74 14.69
N GLY A 12 3.84 -33.15 15.35
CA GLY A 12 2.46 -32.88 14.93
C GLY A 12 2.17 -31.44 14.47
N PRO A 13 2.63 -30.38 15.18
CA PRO A 13 2.43 -29.01 14.72
C PRO A 13 3.20 -28.69 13.42
N THR A 14 4.40 -29.25 13.23
CA THR A 14 5.17 -29.08 11.99
C THR A 14 4.42 -29.64 10.79
N VAL A 15 3.81 -30.82 10.93
CA VAL A 15 2.99 -31.44 9.87
C VAL A 15 1.79 -30.54 9.50
N VAL A 16 1.13 -29.94 10.49
CA VAL A 16 0.00 -29.01 10.24
C VAL A 16 0.45 -27.74 9.53
N THR A 17 1.55 -27.10 9.96
CA THR A 17 2.09 -25.92 9.26
C THR A 17 2.49 -26.23 7.82
N VAL A 18 3.11 -27.39 7.56
CA VAL A 18 3.48 -27.81 6.20
C VAL A 18 2.23 -28.07 5.36
N ALA A 19 1.21 -28.73 5.91
CA ALA A 19 -0.05 -28.96 5.20
C ALA A 19 -0.75 -27.64 4.82
N CYS A 20 -0.82 -26.68 5.74
CA CYS A 20 -1.38 -25.35 5.46
C CYS A 20 -0.55 -24.59 4.41
N ALA A 21 0.78 -24.64 4.51
CA ALA A 21 1.67 -24.00 3.53
C ALA A 21 1.48 -24.60 2.13
N VAL A 22 1.38 -25.93 2.01
CA VAL A 22 1.13 -26.63 0.74
C VAL A 22 -0.25 -26.29 0.20
N LEU A 23 -1.28 -26.24 1.05
CA LEU A 23 -2.63 -25.89 0.63
C LEU A 23 -2.71 -24.47 0.04
N ILE A 24 -2.04 -23.50 0.66
CA ILE A 24 -1.99 -22.10 0.20
C ILE A 24 -1.11 -21.97 -1.06
N ALA A 25 0.02 -22.68 -1.10
CA ALA A 25 0.94 -22.63 -2.24
C ALA A 25 0.43 -23.41 -3.46
N GLY A 26 -0.43 -24.40 -3.28
CA GLY A 26 -0.92 -25.27 -4.36
C GLY A 26 -1.49 -24.51 -5.56
N PRO A 27 -2.45 -23.59 -5.38
CA PRO A 27 -2.99 -22.77 -6.47
C PRO A 27 -1.93 -21.86 -7.12
N LEU A 28 -0.97 -21.35 -6.33
CA LEU A 28 0.11 -20.49 -6.84
C LEU A 28 1.10 -21.28 -7.72
N LEU A 29 1.32 -22.55 -7.41
CA LEU A 29 2.16 -23.45 -8.22
C LEU A 29 1.44 -23.96 -9.47
N GLY A 30 0.10 -24.02 -9.46
CA GLY A 30 -0.68 -24.43 -10.62
C GLY A 30 -0.45 -23.56 -11.85
N LEU A 31 -0.28 -22.25 -11.66
CA LEU A 31 -0.03 -21.28 -12.72
C LEU A 31 1.28 -21.56 -13.50
N PRO A 32 2.48 -21.59 -12.89
CA PRO A 32 3.71 -21.91 -13.60
C PRO A 32 3.71 -23.33 -14.17
N LEU A 33 3.11 -24.31 -13.48
CA LEU A 33 3.00 -25.69 -13.97
C LEU A 33 2.12 -25.78 -15.23
N SER A 34 1.08 -24.94 -15.37
CA SER A 34 0.22 -24.93 -16.55
C SER A 34 0.99 -24.62 -17.85
N PHE A 35 2.04 -23.81 -17.78
CA PHE A 35 2.88 -23.48 -18.93
C PHE A 35 3.75 -24.66 -19.40
N LEU A 36 4.02 -25.65 -18.52
CA LEU A 36 4.75 -26.87 -18.89
C LEU A 36 3.85 -27.88 -19.59
N VAL A 37 2.55 -27.88 -19.29
CA VAL A 37 1.58 -28.84 -19.82
C VAL A 37 0.95 -28.34 -21.13
N ALA A 38 0.88 -27.02 -21.34
CA ALA A 38 0.26 -26.40 -22.51
C ALA A 38 1.29 -25.77 -23.47
N PRO A 39 1.83 -26.52 -24.46
CA PRO A 39 2.76 -25.97 -25.44
C PRO A 39 2.11 -24.83 -26.24
N GLY A 40 2.82 -23.71 -26.37
CA GLY A 40 2.33 -22.50 -27.04
C GLY A 40 1.45 -21.59 -26.18
N ALA A 41 1.28 -21.87 -24.88
CA ALA A 41 0.57 -20.96 -23.97
C ALA A 41 1.24 -19.58 -23.92
N LEU A 42 2.57 -19.53 -23.78
CA LEU A 42 3.31 -18.27 -23.66
C LEU A 42 3.15 -17.36 -24.90
N SER A 43 3.15 -17.93 -26.10
CA SER A 43 2.96 -17.17 -27.34
C SER A 43 1.59 -16.51 -27.45
N ARG A 44 0.54 -17.03 -26.78
CA ARG A 44 -0.79 -16.41 -26.76
C ARG A 44 -0.83 -15.15 -25.88
N PHE A 45 0.04 -15.06 -24.87
CA PHE A 45 0.10 -13.94 -23.94
C PHE A 45 1.13 -12.88 -24.33
N ALA A 46 2.16 -13.26 -25.10
CA ALA A 46 3.26 -12.38 -25.48
C ALA A 46 2.79 -11.08 -26.16
N GLY A 47 1.66 -11.11 -26.89
CA GLY A 47 1.08 -9.91 -27.51
C GLY A 47 0.52 -8.88 -26.52
N TYR A 48 0.02 -9.32 -25.35
CA TYR A 48 -0.59 -8.45 -24.35
C TYR A 48 0.39 -7.97 -23.28
N LEU A 49 1.54 -8.65 -23.15
CA LEU A 49 2.55 -8.35 -22.13
C LEU A 49 3.05 -6.89 -22.17
N PRO A 50 3.42 -6.31 -23.32
CA PRO A 50 3.95 -4.96 -23.36
C PRO A 50 2.96 -3.93 -22.82
N GLU A 51 1.70 -4.01 -23.27
CA GLU A 51 0.63 -3.10 -22.85
C GLU A 51 0.28 -3.27 -21.37
N ALA A 52 0.17 -4.51 -20.89
CA ALA A 52 -0.06 -4.81 -19.49
C ALA A 52 1.07 -4.29 -18.60
N LEU A 53 2.33 -4.43 -19.02
CA LEU A 53 3.49 -3.94 -18.28
C LEU A 53 3.53 -2.40 -18.26
N THR A 54 3.24 -1.72 -19.36
CA THR A 54 3.20 -0.26 -19.40
C THR A 54 2.08 0.30 -18.55
N ALA A 55 0.86 -0.23 -18.66
CA ALA A 55 -0.28 0.20 -17.85
C ALA A 55 -0.01 0.00 -16.36
N THR A 56 0.53 -1.17 -15.99
CA THR A 56 0.90 -1.46 -14.60
C THR A 56 2.00 -0.53 -14.10
N ALA A 57 3.02 -0.26 -14.92
CA ALA A 57 4.10 0.65 -14.54
C ALA A 57 3.60 2.08 -14.31
N VAL A 58 2.73 2.59 -15.19
CA VAL A 58 2.10 3.92 -15.04
C VAL A 58 1.25 3.96 -13.77
N LEU A 59 0.44 2.93 -13.54
CA LEU A 59 -0.45 2.87 -12.38
C LEU A 59 0.34 2.77 -11.07
N VAL A 60 1.33 1.88 -10.99
CA VAL A 60 2.20 1.75 -9.81
C VAL A 60 2.99 3.03 -9.53
N ALA A 61 3.58 3.65 -10.56
CA ALA A 61 4.33 4.88 -10.38
C ALA A 61 3.42 6.04 -9.98
N GLY A 62 2.28 6.19 -10.68
CA GLY A 62 1.31 7.26 -10.44
C GLY A 62 0.66 7.16 -9.06
N VAL A 63 0.12 5.99 -8.71
CA VAL A 63 -0.51 5.74 -7.41
C VAL A 63 0.53 5.79 -6.28
N GLY A 64 1.71 5.21 -6.49
CA GLY A 64 2.80 5.26 -5.51
C GLY A 64 3.19 6.70 -5.18
N LEU A 65 3.43 7.53 -6.20
CA LEU A 65 3.75 8.93 -6.01
C LEU A 65 2.57 9.72 -5.40
N GLY A 66 1.36 9.53 -5.94
CA GLY A 66 0.16 10.22 -5.50
C GLY A 66 -0.16 9.96 -4.04
N THR A 67 -0.19 8.69 -3.63
CA THR A 67 -0.49 8.28 -2.24
C THR A 67 0.63 8.69 -1.29
N LEU A 68 1.89 8.64 -1.71
CA LEU A 68 3.03 9.09 -0.91
C LEU A 68 2.95 10.58 -0.63
N VAL A 69 2.69 11.40 -1.65
CA VAL A 69 2.57 12.86 -1.51
C VAL A 69 1.33 13.23 -0.70
N LEU A 70 0.15 12.76 -1.12
CA LEU A 70 -1.12 13.12 -0.50
C LEU A 70 -1.23 12.60 0.93
N GLY A 71 -0.93 11.32 1.16
CA GLY A 71 -1.02 10.69 2.47
C GLY A 71 -0.03 11.27 3.47
N THR A 72 1.22 11.51 3.06
CA THR A 72 2.23 12.13 3.94
C THR A 72 1.88 13.58 4.25
N ALA A 73 1.43 14.37 3.26
CA ALA A 73 1.03 15.76 3.47
C ALA A 73 -0.14 15.88 4.45
N LEU A 74 -1.18 15.04 4.29
CA LEU A 74 -2.31 14.99 5.21
C LEU A 74 -1.89 14.53 6.60
N ALA A 75 -0.98 13.54 6.70
CA ALA A 75 -0.49 13.08 7.99
C ALA A 75 0.30 14.17 8.73
N LEU A 76 1.10 14.97 8.01
CA LEU A 76 1.82 16.12 8.58
C LEU A 76 0.86 17.22 9.05
N LEU A 77 -0.13 17.56 8.21
CA LEU A 77 -1.11 18.59 8.51
C LEU A 77 -1.91 18.23 9.76
N VAL A 78 -2.48 17.03 9.80
CA VAL A 78 -3.31 16.57 10.92
C VAL A 78 -2.50 16.34 12.18
N SER A 79 -1.26 15.85 12.08
CA SER A 79 -0.43 15.57 13.26
C SER A 79 0.11 16.83 13.93
N PHE A 80 0.49 17.84 13.14
CA PHE A 80 1.23 19.01 13.64
C PHE A 80 0.46 20.33 13.58
N CYS A 81 -0.70 20.42 12.94
CA CYS A 81 -1.54 21.62 12.97
C CYS A 81 -2.75 21.43 13.89
N ASP A 82 -2.97 22.41 14.77
CA ASP A 82 -4.15 22.46 15.63
C ASP A 82 -5.20 23.34 14.94
N PHE A 83 -6.30 22.73 14.50
CA PHE A 83 -7.43 23.42 13.86
C PHE A 83 -8.76 22.94 14.46
N PRO A 84 -9.79 23.80 14.49
CA PRO A 84 -11.11 23.41 14.98
C PRO A 84 -11.70 22.32 14.08
N GLY A 85 -12.26 21.25 14.66
CA GLY A 85 -12.87 20.15 13.90
C GLY A 85 -11.92 19.01 13.49
N ARG A 86 -10.70 18.96 14.06
CA ARG A 86 -9.69 17.92 13.79
C ARG A 86 -10.23 16.49 13.85
N SER A 87 -11.03 16.14 14.87
CA SER A 87 -11.57 14.79 15.02
C SER A 87 -12.50 14.38 13.87
N TRP A 88 -13.27 15.34 13.34
CA TRP A 88 -14.17 15.09 12.22
C TRP A 88 -13.38 14.90 10.91
N ILE A 89 -12.38 15.76 10.67
CA ILE A 89 -11.47 15.63 9.52
C ILE A 89 -10.70 14.31 9.59
N GLU A 90 -10.20 13.92 10.76
CA GLU A 90 -9.52 12.64 10.96
C GLU A 90 -10.40 11.45 10.56
N TRP A 91 -11.68 11.50 10.90
CA TRP A 91 -12.65 10.46 10.55
C TRP A 91 -12.97 10.45 9.05
N VAL A 92 -13.26 11.63 8.47
CA VAL A 92 -13.58 11.78 7.05
C VAL A 92 -12.41 11.36 6.16
N LEU A 93 -11.16 11.65 6.55
CA LEU A 93 -9.98 11.26 5.79
C LEU A 93 -9.76 9.76 5.70
N VAL A 94 -10.41 8.97 6.57
CA VAL A 94 -10.34 7.50 6.55
C VAL A 94 -11.53 6.90 5.78
N LEU A 95 -12.62 7.65 5.57
CA LEU A 95 -13.81 7.16 4.88
C LEU A 95 -13.58 6.55 3.49
N PRO A 96 -12.72 7.12 2.62
CA PRO A 96 -12.46 6.53 1.31
C PRO A 96 -11.98 5.08 1.39
N LEU A 97 -11.28 4.71 2.48
CA LEU A 97 -10.79 3.35 2.72
C LEU A 97 -11.92 2.33 2.95
N ALA A 98 -13.10 2.79 3.37
CA ALA A 98 -14.24 1.91 3.62
C ALA A 98 -14.91 1.45 2.32
N MET A 99 -14.69 2.15 1.21
CA MET A 99 -15.23 1.78 -0.09
C MET A 99 -14.15 1.05 -0.90
N PRO A 100 -14.42 -0.17 -1.39
CA PRO A 100 -13.55 -0.79 -2.39
C PRO A 100 -13.38 0.11 -3.63
N GLY A 101 -12.22 0.05 -4.29
CA GLY A 101 -11.90 0.92 -5.43
C GLY A 101 -12.93 0.88 -6.56
N TYR A 102 -13.47 -0.31 -6.85
CA TYR A 102 -14.50 -0.48 -7.88
C TYR A 102 -15.81 0.24 -7.52
N VAL A 103 -16.20 0.27 -6.22
CA VAL A 103 -17.41 0.97 -5.77
C VAL A 103 -17.24 2.47 -5.94
N PHE A 104 -16.07 2.98 -5.58
CA PHE A 104 -15.75 4.40 -5.77
C PHE A 104 -15.74 4.78 -7.25
N THR A 105 -15.19 3.90 -8.11
CA THR A 105 -15.19 4.09 -9.56
C THR A 105 -16.60 4.14 -10.12
N LEU A 106 -17.47 3.20 -9.72
CA LEU A 106 -18.89 3.21 -10.11
C LEU A 106 -19.60 4.48 -9.64
N PHE A 107 -19.30 4.96 -8.44
CA PHE A 107 -19.81 6.23 -7.94
C PHE A 107 -19.37 7.40 -8.81
N CYS A 108 -18.09 7.48 -9.19
CA CYS A 108 -17.60 8.52 -10.10
C CYS A 108 -18.23 8.43 -11.50
N LEU A 109 -18.45 7.23 -12.02
CA LEU A 109 -19.14 7.01 -13.29
C LEU A 109 -20.61 7.45 -13.21
N GLY A 110 -21.31 7.16 -12.11
CA GLY A 110 -22.68 7.60 -11.87
C GLY A 110 -22.84 9.11 -11.72
N LEU A 111 -21.74 9.83 -11.47
CA LEU A 111 -21.68 11.30 -11.43
C LEU A 111 -21.17 11.92 -12.73
N ASP A 112 -20.97 11.12 -13.79
CA ASP A 112 -20.43 11.55 -15.09
C ASP A 112 -19.12 12.35 -14.97
N VAL A 113 -18.25 11.96 -14.03
CA VAL A 113 -16.96 12.65 -13.85
C VAL A 113 -16.11 12.48 -15.12
N PRO A 114 -15.70 13.59 -15.78
CA PRO A 114 -15.01 13.52 -17.06
C PRO A 114 -13.62 12.90 -16.90
N GLY A 115 -13.25 12.01 -17.82
CA GLY A 115 -11.91 11.41 -17.87
C GLY A 115 -11.65 10.29 -16.86
N VAL A 116 -12.67 9.82 -16.13
CA VAL A 116 -12.52 8.68 -15.20
C VAL A 116 -12.00 7.43 -15.92
N ARG A 117 -12.52 7.13 -17.12
CA ARG A 117 -12.11 6.02 -18.02
C ARG A 117 -10.72 6.19 -18.67
N SER A 118 -9.91 7.14 -18.21
CA SER A 118 -8.54 7.29 -18.69
C SER A 118 -7.55 6.63 -17.72
N GLU A 119 -6.36 6.28 -18.19
CA GLU A 119 -5.27 5.79 -17.32
C GLU A 119 -4.98 6.76 -16.16
N MET A 120 -5.03 8.07 -16.45
CA MET A 120 -4.84 9.11 -15.43
C MET A 120 -6.03 9.20 -14.47
N GLY A 121 -7.24 8.92 -14.94
CA GLY A 121 -8.44 8.77 -14.11
C GLY A 121 -8.31 7.60 -13.14
N ALA A 122 -7.79 6.45 -13.61
CA ALA A 122 -7.47 5.30 -12.76
C ALA A 122 -6.46 5.68 -11.67
N VAL A 123 -5.36 6.33 -12.03
CA VAL A 123 -4.34 6.81 -11.08
C VAL A 123 -4.95 7.74 -10.03
N ALA A 124 -5.81 8.68 -10.46
CA ALA A 124 -6.47 9.61 -9.56
C ALA A 124 -7.43 8.89 -8.58
N VAL A 125 -8.27 8.00 -9.09
CA VAL A 125 -9.21 7.20 -8.29
C VAL A 125 -8.45 6.36 -7.26
N PHE A 126 -7.47 5.58 -7.70
CA PHE A 126 -6.67 4.77 -6.80
C PHE A 126 -5.90 5.61 -5.78
N THR A 127 -5.37 6.77 -6.17
CA THR A 127 -4.72 7.68 -5.21
C THR A 127 -5.69 8.15 -4.13
N LEU A 128 -6.92 8.54 -4.51
CA LEU A 128 -7.95 9.01 -3.59
C LEU A 128 -8.46 7.90 -2.66
N VAL A 129 -8.57 6.67 -3.14
CA VAL A 129 -9.04 5.54 -2.32
C VAL A 129 -7.92 5.02 -1.41
N LEU A 130 -6.66 5.03 -1.87
CA LEU A 130 -5.56 4.34 -1.21
C LEU A 130 -4.61 5.25 -0.42
N TYR A 131 -4.67 6.58 -0.56
CA TYR A 131 -3.88 7.48 0.31
C TYR A 131 -4.09 7.24 1.82
N PRO A 132 -5.26 6.79 2.33
CA PRO A 132 -5.46 6.58 3.75
C PRO A 132 -4.48 5.57 4.35
N TYR A 133 -3.99 4.59 3.58
CA TYR A 133 -2.96 3.65 4.06
C TYR A 133 -1.66 4.37 4.44
N VAL A 134 -1.15 5.24 3.56
CA VAL A 134 0.04 6.06 3.85
C VAL A 134 -0.23 7.03 5.00
N TYR A 135 -1.38 7.70 4.97
CA TYR A 135 -1.79 8.65 6.00
C TYR A 135 -1.82 8.01 7.40
N LEU A 136 -2.48 6.86 7.55
CA LEU A 136 -2.65 6.18 8.83
C LEU A 136 -1.32 5.73 9.42
N LEU A 137 -0.46 5.09 8.61
CA LEU A 137 0.83 4.61 9.08
C LEU A 137 1.79 5.78 9.40
N ALA A 138 1.83 6.80 8.54
CA ALA A 138 2.64 7.99 8.79
C ALA A 138 2.18 8.73 10.06
N ARG A 139 0.87 8.92 10.23
CA ARG A 139 0.29 9.57 11.41
C ARG A 139 0.55 8.75 12.68
N ALA A 140 0.39 7.44 12.64
CA ALA A 140 0.71 6.57 13.78
C ALA A 140 2.19 6.73 14.19
N SER A 141 3.10 6.82 13.22
CA SER A 141 4.51 7.07 13.48
C SER A 141 4.78 8.47 14.06
N PHE A 142 4.15 9.52 13.54
CA PHE A 142 4.30 10.87 14.10
C PHE A 142 3.75 10.98 15.53
N LEU A 143 2.68 10.25 15.85
CA LEU A 143 2.10 10.22 17.19
C LEU A 143 2.89 9.36 18.18
N SER A 144 3.60 8.33 17.70
CA SER A 144 4.47 7.50 18.54
C SER A 144 5.84 8.14 18.82
N GLN A 145 6.21 9.20 18.09
CA GLN A 145 7.40 10.00 18.37
C GLN A 145 7.21 10.78 19.68
N SER A 146 8.17 10.67 20.61
CA SER A 146 8.10 11.41 21.88
C SER A 146 8.26 12.91 21.62
N ARG A 147 7.38 13.73 22.23
CA ARG A 147 7.48 15.20 22.19
C ARG A 147 8.87 15.69 22.62
N THR A 148 9.51 14.95 23.53
CA THR A 148 10.88 15.16 24.00
C THR A 148 11.91 15.20 22.88
N LEU A 149 11.80 14.35 21.84
CA LEU A 149 12.75 14.38 20.71
C LEU A 149 12.62 15.67 19.89
N LEU A 150 11.39 16.13 19.67
CA LEU A 150 11.13 17.39 18.96
C LEU A 150 11.49 18.61 19.81
N GLU A 151 11.27 18.55 21.12
CA GLU A 151 11.64 19.61 22.06
C GLU A 151 13.16 19.70 22.25
N ALA A 152 13.87 18.57 22.34
CA ALA A 152 15.33 18.52 22.36
C ALA A 152 15.92 19.10 21.07
N ALA A 153 15.38 18.72 19.90
CA ALA A 153 15.78 19.29 18.62
C ALA A 153 15.58 20.82 18.58
N ARG A 154 14.50 21.33 19.17
CA ARG A 154 14.25 22.78 19.31
C ARG A 154 15.20 23.43 20.31
N GLY A 155 15.55 22.76 21.40
CA GLY A 155 16.55 23.21 22.38
C GLY A 155 17.96 23.35 21.76
N LEU A 156 18.25 22.56 20.73
CA LEU A 156 19.47 22.66 19.91
C LEU A 156 19.40 23.75 18.82
N GLY A 157 18.37 24.61 18.83
CA GLY A 157 18.24 25.76 17.94
C GLY A 157 17.45 25.51 16.65
N LEU A 158 16.85 24.33 16.46
CA LEU A 158 15.98 24.09 15.30
C LEU A 158 14.62 24.77 15.47
N SER A 159 14.12 25.40 14.41
CA SER A 159 12.74 25.87 14.35
C SER A 159 11.76 24.70 14.30
N ARG A 160 10.49 24.91 14.67
CA ARG A 160 9.45 23.85 14.65
C ARG A 160 9.38 23.11 13.31
N ARG A 161 9.40 23.85 12.20
CA ARG A 161 9.37 23.27 10.84
C ARG A 161 10.64 22.49 10.54
N ALA A 162 11.81 23.00 10.96
CA ALA A 162 13.08 22.31 10.78
C ALA A 162 13.16 21.03 11.61
N ALA A 163 12.63 21.02 12.84
CA ALA A 163 12.55 19.82 13.67
C ALA A 163 11.65 18.74 13.02
N ILE A 164 10.48 19.12 12.50
CA ILE A 164 9.60 18.18 11.77
C ILE A 164 10.30 17.65 10.52
N ALA A 165 10.90 18.51 9.69
CA ALA A 165 11.49 18.09 8.42
C ALA A 165 12.79 17.29 8.57
N ARG A 166 13.61 17.60 9.59
CA ARG A 166 14.93 16.97 9.79
C ARG A 166 14.93 15.82 10.79
N VAL A 167 13.94 15.75 11.69
CA VAL A 167 13.84 14.69 12.71
C VAL A 167 12.57 13.86 12.50
N GLY A 168 11.40 14.51 12.47
CA GLY A 168 10.13 13.80 12.38
C GLY A 168 9.94 13.02 11.08
N LEU A 169 10.18 13.67 9.93
CA LEU A 169 9.97 13.09 8.61
C LEU A 169 10.92 11.92 8.33
N PRO A 170 12.24 11.99 8.61
CA PRO A 170 13.14 10.85 8.44
C PRO A 170 12.77 9.66 9.32
N LEU A 171 12.32 9.90 10.56
CA LEU A 171 11.88 8.84 11.47
C LEU A 171 10.56 8.18 11.01
N ALA A 172 9.71 8.92 10.29
CA ALA A 172 8.45 8.39 9.74
C ALA A 172 8.63 7.67 8.39
N ARG A 173 9.78 7.78 7.72
CA ARG A 173 10.05 7.12 6.42
C ARG A 173 9.69 5.63 6.37
N PRO A 174 10.10 4.77 7.32
CA PRO A 174 9.74 3.35 7.27
C PRO A 174 8.22 3.13 7.31
N ALA A 175 7.48 3.92 8.08
CA ALA A 175 6.03 3.84 8.14
C ALA A 175 5.36 4.35 6.85
N ILE A 176 5.86 5.45 6.28
CA ILE A 176 5.39 6.00 5.00
C ILE A 176 5.58 4.97 3.88
N LEU A 177 6.77 4.37 3.79
CA LEU A 177 7.07 3.34 2.79
C LEU A 177 6.25 2.06 3.01
N GLY A 178 6.01 1.68 4.27
CA GLY A 178 5.11 0.58 4.61
C GLY A 178 3.68 0.84 4.15
N GLY A 179 3.17 2.07 4.37
CA GLY A 179 1.85 2.48 3.90
C GLY A 179 1.75 2.52 2.38
N MET A 180 2.79 2.99 1.71
CA MET A 180 2.87 3.01 0.25
C MET A 180 2.90 1.59 -0.31
N ALA A 181 3.68 0.68 0.29
CA ALA A 181 3.72 -0.71 -0.14
C ALA A 181 2.35 -1.40 0.01
N LEU A 182 1.62 -1.12 1.09
CA LEU A 182 0.24 -1.62 1.28
C LEU A 182 -0.70 -1.07 0.20
N ALA A 183 -0.63 0.23 -0.08
CA ALA A 183 -1.42 0.85 -1.14
C ALA A 183 -1.10 0.24 -2.52
N LEU A 184 0.18 0.08 -2.87
CA LEU A 184 0.58 -0.53 -4.13
C LEU A 184 0.14 -1.99 -4.26
N ARG A 185 0.23 -2.76 -3.17
CA ARG A 185 -0.27 -4.14 -3.15
C ARG A 185 -1.78 -4.19 -3.43
N GLU A 186 -2.54 -3.28 -2.84
CA GLU A 186 -3.98 -3.21 -3.06
C GLU A 186 -4.31 -2.79 -4.51
N ALA A 187 -3.61 -1.78 -5.03
CA ALA A 187 -3.76 -1.34 -6.42
C ALA A 187 -3.46 -2.46 -7.43
N LEU A 188 -2.42 -3.28 -7.17
CA LEU A 188 -2.05 -4.42 -8.02
C LEU A 188 -3.04 -5.60 -7.89
N ALA A 189 -3.73 -5.71 -6.75
CA ALA A 189 -4.71 -6.76 -6.51
C ALA A 189 -6.12 -6.41 -7.00
N ASP A 190 -6.38 -5.14 -7.32
CA ASP A 190 -7.69 -4.66 -7.74
C ASP A 190 -7.87 -4.72 -9.27
N PHE A 191 -8.31 -5.90 -9.73
CA PHE A 191 -8.71 -6.12 -11.12
C PHE A 191 -10.06 -5.48 -11.48
N GLY A 192 -10.91 -5.19 -10.50
CA GLY A 192 -12.27 -4.70 -10.71
C GLY A 192 -12.29 -3.25 -11.20
N THR A 193 -11.46 -2.40 -10.60
CA THR A 193 -11.34 -1.00 -11.00
C THR A 193 -10.77 -0.85 -12.41
N VAL A 194 -9.73 -1.61 -12.77
CA VAL A 194 -9.10 -1.53 -14.10
C VAL A 194 -10.04 -2.00 -15.21
N ASN A 195 -10.87 -3.03 -14.97
CA ASN A 195 -11.81 -3.51 -15.96
C ASN A 195 -13.00 -2.56 -16.22
N LEU A 196 -13.25 -1.60 -15.33
CA LEU A 196 -14.34 -0.62 -15.45
C LEU A 196 -13.92 0.68 -16.13
N LEU A 197 -12.61 0.90 -16.30
CA LEU A 197 -12.01 2.11 -16.86
C LEU A 197 -11.55 1.86 -18.29
#